data_AF-A0A081A2V5-F1
#
_entry.id   AF-A0A081A2V5-F1
#
_cell.length_a   1.000
_cell.length_b   1.000
_cell.length_c   1.000
_cell.angle_alpha   90.00
_cell.angle_beta   90.00
_cell.angle_gamma   90.00
#
_symmetry.space_group_name_H-M   'P 1'
#
loop_
_entity.id
_entity.type
_entity.pdbx_description
1 polymer ?
#
loop_
_entity_poly.entity_id
_entity_poly.type
_entity_poly.pdbx_seq_one_letter_code
_entity_poly.pdbx_strand_id
1 'polypeptide(L)'
;MDATFKLNQVGYPVIVCGISDKCRSFHLVAPFITSQRLEDIYVTVLTELRRIFASVSVGRHLVVKFVMADAEAAQQNAVVRVFGADCEFVYLMCFYHVMAKVHEKLKSVPDRLSEQVMADIYDLHFATTSAVYDEQVKQVLTKWSGDEHLVGFKDYFERTWVTSAFWRWQSFHTPSGFATTNNPVEQFKRLIKRDYTLRTKHKIGTLVQLLADCCQHQSVTPKVFKELPEPTQQLKARVKDFRRRDLLLDRIPGRSSIEFLLASPNPNEVSVLSRGCSSVYLPELGRSRETATVSAQMGTNYARMEMEGQPDGGWSVDVTAMTCGCKYYFKFSIYIHLLFALQVKSHTGLDGKRTLVNCTVARKRRRTRQETPPY
;
A
#
# COMPACT_ATOMS: atom_id res chain seq x y z
N MET A 1 -10.39 -11.18 -0.41
CA MET A 1 -10.64 -12.57 0.03
C MET A 1 -9.52 -13.42 -0.51
N ASP A 2 -9.00 -14.37 0.28
CA ASP A 2 -7.85 -15.18 -0.16
C ASP A 2 -7.83 -16.53 0.58
N ALA A 3 -7.34 -17.58 -0.08
CA ALA A 3 -7.23 -18.92 0.45
C ALA A 3 -5.90 -19.15 1.18
N THR A 4 -5.94 -19.94 2.26
CA THR A 4 -4.77 -20.44 2.98
C THR A 4 -4.79 -21.95 3.06
N PHE A 5 -3.63 -22.56 2.85
CA PHE A 5 -3.44 -24.01 2.88
C PHE A 5 -2.54 -24.42 4.04
N LYS A 6 -2.44 -25.74 4.26
CA LYS A 6 -1.61 -26.38 5.29
C LYS A 6 -2.04 -26.03 6.72
N LEU A 7 -3.35 -25.81 6.94
CA LEU A 7 -3.91 -25.61 8.28
C LEU A 7 -4.50 -26.91 8.86
N ASN A 8 -4.98 -27.81 8.01
CA ASN A 8 -5.51 -29.10 8.41
C ASN A 8 -4.76 -30.26 7.74
N GLN A 9 -4.93 -31.45 8.32
CA GLN A 9 -4.29 -32.69 7.88
C GLN A 9 -4.81 -33.19 6.52
N VAL A 10 -6.08 -32.89 6.18
CA VAL A 10 -6.74 -33.30 4.93
C VAL A 10 -6.28 -32.46 3.73
N GLY A 11 -5.77 -31.24 3.98
CA GLY A 11 -5.34 -30.32 2.92
C GLY A 11 -6.43 -29.35 2.45
N TYR A 12 -7.59 -29.31 3.11
CA TYR A 12 -8.68 -28.42 2.77
C TYR A 12 -8.27 -26.94 2.85
N PRO A 13 -8.60 -26.12 1.84
CA PRO A 13 -8.39 -24.68 1.91
C PRO A 13 -9.23 -24.05 3.03
N VAL A 14 -8.66 -23.01 3.64
CA VAL A 14 -9.41 -22.08 4.47
C VAL A 14 -9.47 -20.74 3.74
N ILE A 15 -10.66 -20.29 3.39
CA ILE A 15 -10.89 -19.01 2.73
C ILE A 15 -11.06 -17.95 3.82
N VAL A 16 -10.26 -16.89 3.77
CA VAL A 16 -10.32 -15.77 4.70
C VAL A 16 -10.97 -14.58 4.01
N CYS A 17 -12.13 -14.17 4.53
CA CYS A 17 -12.91 -13.04 4.04
C CYS A 17 -12.85 -11.90 5.04
N GLY A 18 -12.60 -10.69 4.54
CA GLY A 18 -12.56 -9.50 5.36
C GLY A 18 -12.46 -8.24 4.53
N ILE A 19 -12.50 -7.10 5.22
CA ILE A 19 -12.55 -5.76 4.66
C ILE A 19 -11.25 -5.05 5.04
N SER A 20 -10.68 -4.27 4.11
CA SER A 20 -9.55 -3.39 4.41
C SER A 20 -10.01 -1.95 4.57
N ASP A 21 -9.51 -1.26 5.59
CA ASP A 21 -9.74 0.18 5.76
C ASP A 21 -8.73 1.04 4.95
N LYS A 22 -8.83 2.37 5.00
CA LYS A 22 -7.92 3.29 4.29
C LYS A 22 -6.50 3.35 4.89
N CYS A 23 -6.28 2.71 6.04
CA CYS A 23 -4.96 2.48 6.59
C CYS A 23 -4.37 1.12 6.16
N ARG A 24 -5.03 0.41 5.24
CA ARG A 24 -4.66 -0.94 4.77
C ARG A 24 -4.65 -1.96 5.92
N SER A 25 -5.42 -1.70 6.97
CA SER A 25 -5.61 -2.68 8.04
C SER A 25 -6.72 -3.65 7.65
N PHE A 26 -6.46 -4.95 7.82
CA PHE A 26 -7.45 -6.00 7.57
C PHE A 26 -8.39 -6.17 8.77
N HIS A 27 -9.69 -6.24 8.49
CA HIS A 27 -10.75 -6.53 9.45
C HIS A 27 -11.41 -7.84 9.02
N LEU A 28 -11.24 -8.89 9.81
CA LEU A 28 -11.82 -10.21 9.53
C LEU A 28 -13.34 -10.11 9.60
N VAL A 29 -14.03 -10.64 8.59
CA VAL A 29 -15.48 -10.83 8.63
C VAL A 29 -15.78 -12.30 8.93
N ALA A 30 -15.20 -13.23 8.18
CA ALA A 30 -15.39 -14.66 8.41
C ALA A 30 -14.26 -15.51 7.78
N PRO A 31 -13.79 -16.56 8.46
CA PRO A 31 -13.05 -17.66 7.87
C PRO A 31 -13.99 -18.82 7.48
N PHE A 32 -13.72 -19.48 6.36
CA PHE A 32 -14.48 -20.63 5.87
C PHE A 32 -13.55 -21.80 5.58
N ILE A 33 -13.84 -22.99 6.10
CA ILE A 33 -13.15 -24.22 5.69
C ILE A 33 -13.92 -24.79 4.51
N THR A 34 -13.25 -25.00 3.38
CA THR A 34 -13.88 -25.56 2.18
C THR A 34 -13.12 -26.79 1.69
N SER A 35 -13.81 -27.70 1.01
CA SER A 35 -13.19 -28.92 0.48
C SER A 35 -12.26 -28.63 -0.71
N GLN A 36 -12.62 -27.66 -1.55
CA GLN A 36 -11.93 -27.32 -2.80
C GLN A 36 -12.23 -25.87 -3.24
N ARG A 37 -11.57 -25.41 -4.31
CA ARG A 37 -11.70 -24.06 -4.88
C ARG A 37 -12.47 -24.09 -6.21
N LEU A 38 -13.74 -24.48 -6.14
CA LEU A 38 -14.64 -24.42 -7.28
C LEU A 38 -15.55 -23.19 -7.20
N GLU A 39 -16.03 -22.73 -8.34
CA GLU A 39 -16.91 -21.56 -8.43
C GLU A 39 -18.13 -21.68 -7.51
N ASP A 40 -18.86 -22.79 -7.55
CA ASP A 40 -20.07 -22.98 -6.73
C ASP A 40 -19.79 -22.98 -5.22
N ILE A 41 -18.58 -23.39 -4.82
CA ILE A 41 -18.15 -23.30 -3.42
C ILE A 41 -17.88 -21.84 -3.06
N TYR A 42 -17.24 -21.06 -3.93
CA TYR A 42 -17.09 -19.62 -3.69
C TYR A 42 -18.44 -18.91 -3.65
N VAL A 43 -19.40 -19.28 -4.50
CA VAL A 43 -20.76 -18.74 -4.46
C VAL A 43 -21.40 -19.01 -3.10
N THR A 44 -21.26 -20.24 -2.59
CA THR A 44 -21.75 -20.60 -1.25
C THR A 44 -21.08 -19.76 -0.16
N VAL A 45 -19.75 -19.68 -0.18
CA VAL A 45 -18.95 -18.90 0.78
C VAL A 45 -19.34 -17.42 0.79
N LEU A 46 -19.50 -16.81 -0.39
CA LEU A 46 -19.85 -15.40 -0.51
C LEU A 46 -21.32 -15.14 -0.12
N THR A 47 -22.22 -16.09 -0.38
CA THR A 47 -23.61 -16.03 0.08
C THR A 47 -23.67 -16.07 1.60
N GLU A 48 -22.94 -17.00 2.23
CA GLU A 48 -22.84 -17.07 3.69
C GLU A 48 -22.15 -15.83 4.27
N LEU A 49 -21.14 -15.28 3.60
CA LEU A 49 -20.52 -14.03 4.00
C LEU A 49 -21.53 -12.88 4.11
N ARG A 50 -22.47 -12.77 3.14
CA ARG A 50 -23.55 -11.77 3.19
C ARG A 50 -24.49 -12.02 4.36
N ARG A 51 -24.84 -13.27 4.63
CA ARG A 51 -25.72 -13.66 5.75
C ARG A 51 -25.06 -13.33 7.10
N ILE A 52 -23.80 -13.70 7.28
CA ILE A 52 -23.01 -13.40 8.48
C ILE A 52 -22.88 -11.90 8.67
N PHE A 53 -22.57 -11.16 7.60
CA PHE A 53 -22.49 -9.70 7.70
C PHE A 53 -23.82 -9.09 8.13
N ALA A 54 -24.94 -9.51 7.53
CA ALA A 54 -26.26 -9.01 7.89
C ALA A 54 -26.64 -9.35 9.33
N SER A 55 -26.31 -10.54 9.83
CA SER A 55 -26.61 -10.91 11.22
C SER A 55 -25.81 -10.08 12.23
N VAL A 56 -24.52 -9.86 11.97
CA VAL A 56 -23.63 -9.09 12.86
C VAL A 56 -23.91 -7.58 12.79
N SER A 57 -24.37 -7.08 11.65
CA SER A 57 -24.62 -5.65 11.43
C SER A 57 -26.07 -5.21 11.67
N VAL A 58 -26.88 -6.04 12.34
CA VAL A 58 -28.29 -5.77 12.67
C VAL A 58 -29.12 -5.48 11.40
N GLY A 59 -29.02 -6.38 10.42
CA GLY A 59 -29.81 -6.35 9.19
C GLY A 59 -29.25 -5.46 8.07
N ARG A 60 -28.04 -4.89 8.21
CA ARG A 60 -27.45 -4.11 7.11
C ARG A 60 -26.96 -5.03 5.99
N HIS A 61 -27.19 -4.61 4.75
CA HIS A 61 -26.70 -5.33 3.58
C HIS A 61 -25.22 -5.03 3.32
N LEU A 62 -24.45 -6.08 2.99
CA LEU A 62 -23.07 -5.94 2.55
C LEU A 62 -23.05 -5.41 1.10
N VAL A 63 -22.74 -4.12 0.95
CA VAL A 63 -22.52 -3.50 -0.37
C VAL A 63 -21.02 -3.45 -0.64
N VAL A 64 -20.60 -4.01 -1.78
CA VAL A 64 -19.20 -4.10 -2.17
C VAL A 64 -18.93 -3.11 -3.30
N LYS A 65 -17.92 -2.24 -3.16
CA LYS A 65 -17.48 -1.34 -4.24
C LYS A 65 -16.20 -1.81 -4.93
N PHE A 66 -15.29 -2.40 -4.18
CA PHE A 66 -14.00 -2.89 -4.69
C PHE A 66 -13.72 -4.29 -4.16
N VAL A 67 -13.31 -5.20 -5.04
CA VAL A 67 -12.90 -6.55 -4.69
C VAL A 67 -11.45 -6.73 -5.07
N MET A 68 -10.57 -6.83 -4.06
CA MET A 68 -9.17 -7.19 -4.24
C MET A 68 -9.03 -8.70 -4.12
N ALA A 69 -8.56 -9.33 -5.18
CA ALA A 69 -8.49 -10.77 -5.30
C ALA A 69 -7.25 -11.21 -6.10
N ASP A 70 -7.04 -12.51 -6.13
CA ASP A 70 -5.96 -13.13 -6.90
C ASP A 70 -6.46 -13.44 -8.32
N ALA A 71 -5.55 -13.86 -9.20
CA ALA A 71 -5.85 -14.16 -10.61
C ALA A 71 -6.55 -15.53 -10.75
N GLU A 72 -7.70 -15.71 -10.08
CA GLU A 72 -8.47 -16.96 -10.05
C GLU A 72 -9.87 -16.74 -10.66
N ALA A 73 -10.11 -17.31 -11.85
CA ALA A 73 -11.36 -17.10 -12.59
C ALA A 73 -12.61 -17.55 -11.82
N ALA A 74 -12.53 -18.68 -11.11
CA ALA A 74 -13.62 -19.19 -10.28
C ALA A 74 -14.04 -18.21 -9.18
N GLN A 75 -13.06 -17.48 -8.61
CA GLN A 75 -13.33 -16.45 -7.60
C GLN A 75 -14.05 -15.25 -8.23
N GLN A 76 -13.58 -14.80 -9.40
CA GLN A 76 -14.19 -13.68 -10.11
C GLN A 76 -15.64 -13.97 -10.51
N ASN A 77 -15.89 -15.12 -11.13
CA ASN A 77 -17.23 -15.54 -11.55
C ASN A 77 -18.19 -15.63 -10.36
N ALA A 78 -17.73 -16.21 -9.24
CA ALA A 78 -18.55 -16.31 -8.03
C ALA A 78 -18.91 -14.93 -7.45
N VAL A 79 -17.96 -13.98 -7.44
CA VAL A 79 -18.23 -12.60 -7.00
C VAL A 79 -19.26 -11.94 -7.90
N VAL A 80 -19.15 -12.08 -9.23
CA VAL A 80 -20.15 -11.57 -10.18
C VAL A 80 -21.52 -12.19 -9.94
N ARG A 81 -21.60 -13.51 -9.73
CA ARG A 81 -22.87 -14.19 -9.46
C ARG A 81 -23.55 -13.74 -8.16
N VAL A 82 -22.77 -13.47 -7.10
CA VAL A 82 -23.33 -13.16 -5.75
C VAL A 82 -23.56 -11.66 -5.52
N PHE A 83 -22.76 -10.80 -6.13
CA PHE A 83 -22.84 -9.34 -5.93
C PHE A 83 -23.23 -8.57 -7.18
N GLY A 84 -23.20 -9.18 -8.37
CA GLY A 84 -23.43 -8.46 -9.64
C GLY A 84 -24.86 -8.00 -9.87
N ALA A 85 -25.84 -8.56 -9.14
CA ALA A 85 -27.24 -8.17 -9.27
C ALA A 85 -27.56 -6.86 -8.53
N ASP A 86 -26.87 -6.56 -7.43
CA ASP A 86 -27.22 -5.49 -6.51
C ASP A 86 -26.05 -4.59 -6.09
N CYS A 87 -24.81 -4.94 -6.46
CA CYS A 87 -23.64 -4.11 -6.23
C CYS A 87 -23.00 -3.69 -7.56
N GLU A 88 -22.80 -2.38 -7.74
CA GLU A 88 -21.94 -1.86 -8.79
C GLU A 88 -20.49 -1.84 -8.28
N PHE A 89 -19.73 -2.90 -8.55
CA PHE A 89 -18.38 -3.10 -8.02
C PHE A 89 -17.31 -3.20 -9.11
N VAL A 90 -16.06 -2.94 -8.71
CA VAL A 90 -14.88 -3.14 -9.53
C VAL A 90 -14.08 -4.32 -8.99
N TYR A 91 -13.88 -5.35 -9.82
CA TYR A 91 -12.98 -6.46 -9.53
C TYR A 91 -11.55 -6.03 -9.90
N LEU A 92 -10.66 -6.00 -8.90
CA LEU A 92 -9.29 -5.52 -9.01
C LEU A 92 -8.31 -6.68 -8.99
N MET A 93 -7.27 -6.55 -9.80
CA MET A 93 -6.15 -7.47 -9.82
C MET A 93 -5.05 -6.98 -8.86
N CYS A 94 -4.70 -7.81 -7.88
CA CYS A 94 -3.62 -7.52 -6.93
C CYS A 94 -2.29 -7.24 -7.66
N PHE A 95 -1.77 -6.01 -7.49
CA PHE A 95 -0.55 -5.59 -8.18
C PHE A 95 0.69 -6.40 -7.75
N TYR A 96 0.76 -6.83 -6.49
CA TYR A 96 1.85 -7.73 -6.04
C TYR A 96 1.85 -9.04 -6.83
N HIS A 97 0.67 -9.61 -7.13
CA HIS A 97 0.57 -10.83 -7.92
C HIS A 97 0.97 -10.63 -9.38
N VAL A 98 0.65 -9.47 -9.96
CA VAL A 98 1.18 -9.06 -11.27
C VAL A 98 2.71 -9.07 -11.24
N MET A 99 3.31 -8.38 -10.27
CA MET A 99 4.77 -8.27 -10.17
C MET A 99 5.45 -9.61 -9.88
N ALA A 100 4.85 -10.47 -9.06
CA ALA A 100 5.36 -11.81 -8.81
C ALA A 100 5.41 -12.65 -10.09
N LYS A 101 4.36 -12.61 -10.91
CA LYS A 101 4.29 -13.31 -12.20
C LYS A 101 5.19 -12.70 -13.27
N VAL A 102 5.31 -11.39 -13.30
CA VAL A 102 6.27 -10.69 -14.15
C VAL A 102 7.70 -11.12 -13.80
N HIS A 103 8.08 -11.10 -12.52
CA HIS A 103 9.40 -11.53 -12.08
C HIS A 103 9.68 -13.00 -12.42
N GLU A 104 8.70 -13.90 -12.27
CA GLU A 104 8.84 -15.30 -12.73
C GLU A 104 9.17 -15.38 -14.23
N LYS A 105 8.54 -14.54 -15.07
CA LYS A 105 8.72 -14.51 -16.52
C LYS A 105 10.00 -13.80 -16.98
N LEU A 106 10.56 -12.94 -16.14
CA LEU A 106 11.82 -12.23 -16.40
C LEU A 106 13.06 -13.01 -15.96
N LYS A 107 12.93 -14.20 -15.34
CA LYS A 107 14.08 -15.00 -14.87
C LYS A 107 15.12 -15.33 -15.95
N SER A 108 14.71 -15.38 -17.21
CA SER A 108 15.59 -15.65 -18.36
C SER A 108 16.03 -14.39 -19.11
N VAL A 109 15.58 -13.21 -18.66
CA VAL A 109 15.89 -11.91 -19.27
C VAL A 109 17.07 -11.27 -18.52
N PRO A 110 18.03 -10.63 -19.21
CA PRO A 110 19.15 -9.96 -18.56
C PRO A 110 18.70 -8.96 -17.48
N ASP A 111 19.40 -8.92 -16.35
CA ASP A 111 19.01 -8.13 -15.16
C ASP A 111 18.74 -6.65 -15.46
N ARG A 112 19.58 -6.02 -16.30
CA ARG A 112 19.39 -4.62 -16.72
C ARG A 112 18.04 -4.39 -17.41
N LEU A 113 17.65 -5.29 -18.31
CA LEU A 113 16.37 -5.22 -19.01
C LEU A 113 15.22 -5.54 -18.07
N SER A 114 15.41 -6.51 -17.18
CA SER A 114 14.43 -6.85 -16.14
C SER A 114 14.13 -5.66 -15.24
N GLU A 115 15.15 -4.94 -14.78
CA GLU A 115 14.97 -3.71 -13.98
C GLU A 115 14.20 -2.63 -14.76
N GLN A 116 14.50 -2.46 -16.05
CA GLN A 116 13.81 -1.51 -16.91
C GLN A 116 12.33 -1.87 -17.11
N VAL A 117 12.03 -3.14 -17.41
CA VAL A 117 10.65 -3.65 -17.54
C VAL A 117 9.88 -3.45 -16.25
N MET A 118 10.50 -3.76 -15.10
CA MET A 118 9.88 -3.54 -13.80
C MET A 118 9.57 -2.06 -13.59
N ALA A 119 10.50 -1.15 -13.88
CA ALA A 119 10.27 0.29 -13.78
C ALA A 119 9.12 0.75 -14.68
N ASP A 120 9.09 0.33 -15.94
CA ASP A 120 8.03 0.66 -16.91
C ASP A 120 6.64 0.21 -16.38
N ILE A 121 6.53 -0.99 -15.82
CA ILE A 121 5.28 -1.51 -15.24
C ILE A 121 4.83 -0.70 -14.02
N TYR A 122 5.78 -0.23 -13.20
CA TYR A 122 5.45 0.69 -12.11
C TYR A 122 4.91 2.03 -12.61
N ASP A 123 5.49 2.58 -13.68
CA ASP A 123 4.96 3.82 -14.28
C ASP A 123 3.52 3.62 -14.79
N LEU A 124 3.25 2.49 -15.45
CA LEU A 124 1.89 2.11 -15.85
C LEU A 124 0.95 1.94 -14.65
N HIS A 125 1.41 1.30 -13.57
CA HIS A 125 0.62 1.14 -12.35
C HIS A 125 0.25 2.48 -11.72
N PHE A 126 1.13 3.47 -11.81
CA PHE A 126 0.97 4.81 -11.24
C PHE A 126 0.40 5.84 -12.22
N ALA A 127 -0.09 5.41 -13.38
CA ALA A 127 -0.86 6.28 -14.26
C ALA A 127 -2.02 6.92 -13.50
N THR A 128 -2.20 8.23 -13.70
CA THR A 128 -3.19 9.03 -12.96
C THR A 128 -4.60 8.89 -13.52
N THR A 129 -4.71 8.53 -14.80
CA THR A 129 -5.99 8.35 -15.50
C THR A 129 -5.88 7.22 -16.52
N SER A 130 -7.04 6.73 -17.00
CA SER A 130 -7.09 5.75 -18.10
C SER A 130 -6.40 6.27 -19.35
N ALA A 131 -6.63 7.53 -19.74
CA ALA A 131 -6.04 8.10 -20.94
C ALA A 131 -4.49 8.15 -20.87
N VAL A 132 -3.94 8.48 -19.70
CA VAL A 132 -2.49 8.45 -19.48
C VAL A 132 -1.95 7.03 -19.59
N TYR A 133 -2.65 6.04 -19.02
CA TYR A 133 -2.28 4.64 -19.13
C TYR A 133 -2.32 4.15 -20.57
N ASP A 134 -3.38 4.45 -21.32
CA ASP A 134 -3.58 4.00 -22.69
C ASP A 134 -2.50 4.54 -23.64
N GLU A 135 -1.97 5.73 -23.37
CA GLU A 135 -0.83 6.29 -24.09
C GLU A 135 0.49 5.64 -23.66
N GLN A 136 0.74 5.55 -22.35
CA GLN A 136 1.96 4.96 -21.83
C GLN A 136 2.12 3.48 -22.19
N VAL A 137 1.04 2.69 -22.17
CA VAL A 137 1.11 1.26 -22.48
C VAL A 137 1.51 1.04 -23.94
N LYS A 138 1.05 1.88 -24.87
CA LYS A 138 1.49 1.82 -26.28
C LYS A 138 2.97 2.09 -26.40
N GLN A 139 3.46 3.16 -25.76
CA GLN A 139 4.87 3.53 -25.78
C GLN A 139 5.76 2.44 -25.18
N VAL A 140 5.36 1.87 -24.04
CA VAL A 140 6.08 0.78 -23.36
C VAL A 140 6.10 -0.49 -24.22
N LEU A 141 4.97 -0.88 -24.82
CA LEU A 141 4.91 -2.05 -25.70
C LEU A 141 5.77 -1.86 -26.95
N THR A 142 5.74 -0.68 -27.59
CA THR A 142 6.62 -0.35 -28.72
C THR A 142 8.09 -0.41 -28.34
N LYS A 143 8.44 0.14 -27.17
CA LYS A 143 9.80 0.09 -26.63
C LYS A 143 10.28 -1.34 -26.43
N TRP A 144 9.45 -2.21 -25.84
CA TRP A 144 9.81 -3.62 -25.62
C TRP A 144 9.85 -4.43 -26.92
N SER A 145 9.10 -4.05 -27.95
CA SER A 145 9.18 -4.67 -29.28
C SER A 145 10.51 -4.43 -30.00
N GLY A 146 11.28 -3.41 -29.59
CA GLY A 146 12.60 -3.12 -30.16
C GLY A 146 13.74 -4.01 -29.65
N ASP A 147 13.51 -4.86 -28.64
CA ASP A 147 14.54 -5.75 -28.07
C ASP A 147 14.14 -7.23 -28.24
N GLU A 148 14.99 -8.00 -28.92
CA GLU A 148 14.76 -9.42 -29.19
C GLU A 148 14.56 -10.25 -27.92
N HIS A 149 15.19 -9.88 -26.80
CA HIS A 149 15.05 -10.59 -25.53
C HIS A 149 13.69 -10.35 -24.86
N LEU A 150 12.97 -9.31 -25.26
CA LEU A 150 11.71 -8.90 -24.66
C LEU A 150 10.49 -9.27 -25.50
N VAL A 151 10.64 -9.69 -26.76
CA VAL A 151 9.51 -10.03 -27.65
C VAL A 151 8.55 -11.03 -27.00
N GLY A 152 9.08 -12.15 -26.50
CA GLY A 152 8.27 -13.17 -25.83
C GLY A 152 7.62 -12.68 -24.53
N PHE A 153 8.31 -11.82 -23.77
CA PHE A 153 7.76 -11.22 -22.55
C PHE A 153 6.64 -10.22 -22.88
N LYS A 154 6.84 -9.37 -23.89
CA LYS A 154 5.86 -8.39 -24.36
C LYS A 154 4.56 -9.06 -24.76
N ASP A 155 4.62 -10.14 -25.56
CA ASP A 155 3.43 -10.86 -25.99
C ASP A 155 2.69 -11.51 -24.81
N TYR A 156 3.44 -12.06 -23.86
CA TYR A 156 2.88 -12.53 -22.59
C TYR A 156 2.19 -11.41 -21.82
N PHE A 157 2.84 -10.26 -21.65
CA PHE A 157 2.36 -9.16 -20.85
C PHE A 157 1.09 -8.54 -21.45
N GLU A 158 1.08 -8.30 -22.76
CA GLU A 158 -0.07 -7.76 -23.48
C GLU A 158 -1.29 -8.68 -23.40
N ARG A 159 -1.10 -9.99 -23.62
CA ARG A 159 -2.19 -10.97 -23.54
C ARG A 159 -2.72 -11.14 -22.13
N THR A 160 -1.85 -11.08 -21.12
CA THR A 160 -2.22 -11.44 -19.74
C THR A 160 -2.67 -10.23 -18.92
N TRP A 161 -1.98 -9.10 -19.03
CA TRP A 161 -2.15 -7.96 -18.13
C TRP A 161 -2.76 -6.73 -18.79
N VAL A 162 -2.87 -6.70 -20.12
CA VAL A 162 -3.47 -5.58 -20.86
C VAL A 162 -4.84 -5.97 -21.42
N THR A 163 -4.96 -7.12 -22.08
CA THR A 163 -6.18 -7.52 -22.81
C THR A 163 -7.05 -8.56 -22.12
N SER A 164 -6.55 -9.25 -21.08
CA SER A 164 -7.33 -10.28 -20.36
C SER A 164 -8.31 -9.68 -19.34
N ALA A 165 -9.17 -10.52 -18.75
CA ALA A 165 -10.04 -10.14 -17.63
C ALA A 165 -9.30 -9.63 -16.37
N PHE A 166 -7.99 -9.86 -16.27
CA PHE A 166 -7.15 -9.47 -15.13
C PHE A 166 -6.43 -8.12 -15.33
N TRP A 167 -6.87 -7.31 -16.28
CA TRP A 167 -6.22 -6.05 -16.65
C TRP A 167 -6.26 -4.95 -15.59
N ARG A 168 -7.19 -4.99 -14.63
CA ARG A 168 -7.46 -3.92 -13.65
C ARG A 168 -6.50 -3.93 -12.46
N TRP A 169 -5.22 -3.68 -12.70
CA TRP A 169 -4.18 -3.58 -11.66
C TRP A 169 -3.65 -2.16 -11.47
N GLN A 170 -4.11 -1.18 -12.24
CA GLN A 170 -3.66 0.22 -12.21
C GLN A 170 -4.26 0.98 -11.01
N SER A 171 -3.52 1.96 -10.51
CA SER A 171 -3.86 2.72 -9.30
C SER A 171 -5.15 3.53 -9.45
N PHE A 172 -5.41 4.09 -10.64
CA PHE A 172 -6.54 4.97 -10.91
C PHE A 172 -7.91 4.27 -10.82
N HIS A 173 -7.98 2.94 -10.77
CA HIS A 173 -9.23 2.22 -10.54
C HIS A 173 -9.78 2.36 -9.12
N THR A 174 -8.98 2.89 -8.20
CA THR A 174 -9.37 3.07 -6.80
C THR A 174 -9.07 4.48 -6.33
N PRO A 175 -9.87 5.05 -5.41
CA PRO A 175 -9.52 6.31 -4.77
C PRO A 175 -8.19 6.21 -4.03
N SER A 176 -7.60 7.37 -3.77
CA SER A 176 -6.35 7.48 -3.01
C SER A 176 -6.51 6.89 -1.60
N GLY A 177 -5.46 6.22 -1.10
CA GLY A 177 -5.41 5.56 0.20
C GLY A 177 -5.96 4.13 0.22
N PHE A 178 -6.71 3.70 -0.79
CA PHE A 178 -7.19 2.32 -0.89
C PHE A 178 -6.05 1.34 -1.24
N ALA A 179 -6.13 0.11 -0.74
CA ALA A 179 -5.13 -0.92 -1.00
C ALA A 179 -5.08 -1.31 -2.49
N THR A 180 -3.87 -1.44 -3.04
CA THR A 180 -3.59 -2.01 -4.38
C THR A 180 -3.10 -3.45 -4.34
N THR A 181 -2.87 -3.98 -3.15
CA THR A 181 -2.41 -5.35 -2.93
C THR A 181 -3.30 -6.05 -1.92
N ASN A 182 -3.32 -7.38 -2.00
CA ASN A 182 -3.93 -8.27 -1.03
C ASN A 182 -3.08 -8.43 0.26
N ASN A 183 -2.03 -7.63 0.46
CA ASN A 183 -1.12 -7.74 1.61
C ASN A 183 -1.85 -7.78 2.98
N PRO A 184 -2.95 -7.05 3.22
CA PRO A 184 -3.66 -7.12 4.49
C PRO A 184 -4.20 -8.53 4.80
N VAL A 185 -4.83 -9.20 3.82
CA VAL A 185 -5.35 -10.56 4.01
C VAL A 185 -4.22 -11.58 4.07
N GLU A 186 -3.14 -11.41 3.30
CA GLU A 186 -1.96 -12.27 3.40
C GLU A 186 -1.28 -12.19 4.77
N GLN A 187 -1.20 -10.99 5.34
CA GLN A 187 -0.68 -10.79 6.70
C GLN A 187 -1.56 -11.47 7.73
N PHE A 188 -2.87 -11.40 7.57
CA PHE A 188 -3.80 -12.11 8.43
C PHE A 188 -3.67 -13.63 8.31
N LYS A 189 -3.51 -14.18 7.08
CA LYS A 189 -3.22 -15.60 6.88
C LYS A 189 -1.95 -16.05 7.62
N ARG A 190 -0.92 -15.21 7.63
CA ARG A 190 0.33 -15.47 8.37
C ARG A 190 0.13 -15.41 9.87
N LEU A 191 -0.71 -14.49 10.36
CA LEU A 191 -1.12 -14.40 11.76
C LEU A 191 -1.82 -15.70 12.19
N ILE A 192 -2.81 -16.18 11.44
CA ILE A 192 -3.48 -17.47 11.70
C ILE A 192 -2.45 -18.61 11.84
N LYS A 193 -1.53 -18.69 10.87
CA LYS A 193 -0.48 -19.71 10.87
C LYS A 193 0.49 -19.59 12.03
N ARG A 194 0.83 -18.38 12.45
CA ARG A 194 1.82 -18.14 13.51
C ARG A 194 1.22 -18.35 14.89
N ASP A 195 0.04 -17.78 15.14
CA ASP A 195 -0.49 -17.62 16.51
C ASP A 195 -1.51 -18.69 16.87
N TYR A 196 -2.24 -19.24 15.90
CA TYR A 196 -3.31 -20.20 16.17
C TYR A 196 -2.90 -21.62 15.81
N THR A 197 -2.40 -21.84 14.58
CA THR A 197 -2.01 -23.19 14.17
C THR A 197 -0.55 -23.52 14.50
N LEU A 198 0.25 -22.55 14.94
CA LEU A 198 1.68 -22.69 15.23
C LEU A 198 2.45 -23.35 14.07
N ARG A 199 2.03 -23.08 12.83
CA ARG A 199 2.54 -23.65 11.57
C ARG A 199 2.43 -25.18 11.49
N THR A 200 1.57 -25.79 12.29
CA THR A 200 1.25 -27.22 12.26
C THR A 200 -0.12 -27.49 11.63
N LYS A 201 -0.33 -28.72 11.16
CA LYS A 201 -1.59 -29.18 10.56
C LYS A 201 -2.46 -29.84 11.63
N HIS A 202 -3.72 -29.42 11.75
CA HIS A 202 -4.64 -29.91 12.76
C HIS A 202 -5.74 -30.81 12.19
N LYS A 203 -6.39 -31.60 13.05
CA LYS A 203 -7.67 -32.26 12.70
C LYS A 203 -8.74 -31.19 12.50
N ILE A 204 -9.77 -31.47 11.69
CA ILE A 204 -10.81 -30.50 11.35
C ILE A 204 -11.52 -29.94 12.60
N GLY A 205 -11.92 -30.81 13.54
CA GLY A 205 -12.56 -30.36 14.80
C GLY A 205 -11.70 -29.39 15.60
N THR A 206 -10.39 -29.68 15.74
CA THR A 206 -9.44 -28.78 16.40
C THR A 206 -9.27 -27.47 15.62
N LEU A 207 -9.19 -27.52 14.29
CA LEU A 207 -9.07 -26.32 13.47
C LEU A 207 -10.29 -25.40 13.59
N VAL A 208 -11.50 -25.96 13.69
CA VAL A 208 -12.73 -25.17 13.91
C VAL A 208 -12.64 -24.39 15.22
N GLN A 209 -12.18 -25.03 16.30
CA GLN A 209 -11.99 -24.35 17.59
C GLN A 209 -10.94 -23.24 17.49
N LEU A 210 -9.78 -23.52 16.88
CA LEU A 210 -8.73 -22.51 16.69
C LEU A 210 -9.19 -21.29 15.87
N LEU A 211 -10.02 -21.51 14.85
CA LEU A 211 -10.60 -20.42 14.06
C LEU A 211 -11.68 -19.66 14.84
N ALA A 212 -12.46 -20.34 15.68
CA ALA A 212 -13.43 -19.70 16.58
C ALA A 212 -12.72 -18.82 17.62
N ASP A 213 -11.64 -19.31 18.25
CA ASP A 213 -10.79 -18.53 19.15
C ASP A 213 -10.22 -17.30 18.43
N CYS A 214 -9.79 -17.45 17.18
CA CYS A 214 -9.34 -16.35 16.35
C CYS A 214 -10.43 -15.29 16.16
N CYS A 215 -11.64 -15.71 15.78
CA CYS A 215 -12.78 -14.81 15.64
C CYS A 215 -13.10 -14.09 16.96
N GLN A 216 -13.06 -14.80 18.10
CA GLN A 216 -13.32 -14.21 19.42
C GLN A 216 -12.24 -13.19 19.81
N HIS A 217 -10.96 -13.50 19.59
CA HIS A 217 -9.88 -12.55 19.82
C HIS A 217 -10.01 -11.31 18.92
N GLN A 218 -10.38 -11.50 17.65
CA GLN A 218 -10.61 -10.37 16.74
C GLN A 218 -11.82 -9.52 17.15
N SER A 219 -12.88 -10.11 17.73
CA SER A 219 -14.08 -9.38 18.13
C SER A 219 -13.87 -8.55 19.41
N VAL A 220 -13.07 -9.04 20.36
CA VAL A 220 -12.79 -8.31 21.62
C VAL A 220 -11.63 -7.34 21.52
N THR A 221 -10.78 -7.46 20.50
CA THR A 221 -9.67 -6.53 20.28
C THR A 221 -10.19 -5.25 19.63
N PRO A 222 -10.19 -4.10 20.32
CA PRO A 222 -10.70 -2.86 19.77
C PRO A 222 -9.83 -2.42 18.58
N LYS A 223 -10.38 -2.54 17.37
CA LYS A 223 -9.74 -2.09 16.14
C LYS A 223 -10.67 -1.14 15.42
N VAL A 224 -10.42 0.16 15.60
CA VAL A 224 -11.21 1.21 14.95
C VAL A 224 -11.04 1.11 13.43
N PHE A 225 -12.16 1.12 12.71
CA PHE A 225 -12.14 1.16 11.25
C PHE A 225 -11.76 2.57 10.77
N LYS A 226 -10.70 2.68 9.98
CA LYS A 226 -10.15 3.99 9.59
C LYS A 226 -10.61 4.42 8.20
N GLU A 227 -11.47 5.42 8.15
CA GLU A 227 -11.97 6.02 6.90
C GLU A 227 -11.01 7.05 6.29
N LEU A 228 -10.02 7.48 7.05
CA LEU A 228 -8.94 8.33 6.59
C LEU A 228 -7.61 7.56 6.67
N PRO A 229 -6.70 7.80 5.73
CA PRO A 229 -5.37 7.23 5.82
C PRO A 229 -4.65 7.85 7.02
N GLU A 230 -3.74 7.09 7.63
CA GLU A 230 -2.84 7.57 8.69
C GLU A 230 -1.39 7.15 8.43
N PRO A 231 -0.40 7.94 8.88
CA PRO A 231 0.99 7.63 8.67
C PRO A 231 1.43 6.46 9.56
N THR A 232 2.00 5.43 8.93
CA THR A 232 2.59 4.29 9.62
C THR A 232 3.83 4.73 10.43
N GLN A 233 4.18 3.97 11.47
CA GLN A 233 5.38 4.23 12.25
C GLN A 233 6.66 4.16 11.40
N GLN A 234 6.68 3.26 10.41
CA GLN A 234 7.78 3.17 9.44
C GLN A 234 7.91 4.43 8.60
N LEU A 235 6.79 4.98 8.12
CA LEU A 235 6.81 6.21 7.33
C LEU A 235 7.30 7.40 8.17
N LYS A 236 6.84 7.50 9.43
CA LYS A 236 7.33 8.50 10.39
C LYS A 236 8.83 8.36 10.65
N ALA A 237 9.31 7.14 10.88
CA ALA A 237 10.72 6.85 11.09
C ALA A 237 11.56 7.19 9.85
N ARG A 238 11.07 6.87 8.65
CA ARG A 238 11.70 7.20 7.36
C ARG A 238 11.85 8.71 7.18
N VAL A 239 10.82 9.49 7.47
CA VAL A 239 10.88 10.97 7.40
C VAL A 239 11.92 11.53 8.37
N LYS A 240 12.00 10.98 9.59
CA LYS A 240 13.03 11.38 10.57
C LYS A 240 14.44 11.07 10.09
N ASP A 241 14.65 9.90 9.49
CA ASP A 241 15.93 9.51 8.90
C ASP A 241 16.31 10.38 7.70
N PHE A 242 15.35 10.63 6.79
CA PHE A 242 15.58 11.45 5.60
C PHE A 242 15.93 12.89 5.96
N ARG A 243 15.25 13.46 6.98
CA ARG A 243 15.59 14.77 7.51
C ARG A 243 16.99 14.81 8.15
N ARG A 244 17.39 13.74 8.86
CA ARG A 244 18.73 13.66 9.48
C ARG A 244 19.85 13.60 8.44
N ARG A 245 19.57 13.04 7.26
CA ARG A 245 20.52 12.87 6.15
C ARG A 245 20.42 13.97 5.10
N ASP A 246 19.66 15.04 5.35
CA ASP A 246 19.42 16.12 4.39
C ASP A 246 18.87 15.64 3.04
N LEU A 247 18.08 14.56 3.06
CA LEU A 247 17.39 14.00 1.90
C LEU A 247 16.01 14.61 1.68
N LEU A 248 15.47 15.30 2.68
CA LEU A 248 14.27 16.13 2.60
C LEU A 248 14.61 17.53 3.08
N LEU A 249 14.41 18.52 2.22
CA LEU A 249 14.78 19.90 2.47
C LEU A 249 13.59 20.81 2.19
N ASP A 250 13.41 21.82 3.04
CA ASP A 250 12.52 22.95 2.75
C ASP A 250 13.27 23.92 1.84
N ARG A 251 12.84 24.03 0.58
CA ARG A 251 13.45 24.92 -0.40
C ARG A 251 12.74 26.27 -0.32
N ILE A 252 13.43 27.23 0.29
CA ILE A 252 13.03 28.63 0.28
C ILE A 252 13.70 29.30 -0.92
N PRO A 253 12.95 29.79 -1.92
CA PRO A 253 13.54 30.49 -3.05
C PRO A 253 14.30 31.73 -2.57
N GLY A 254 15.52 31.94 -3.09
CA GLY A 254 16.26 33.17 -2.83
C GLY A 254 15.51 34.38 -3.39
N ARG A 255 15.45 35.49 -2.65
CA ARG A 255 14.65 36.69 -3.01
C ARG A 255 14.91 37.26 -4.41
N SER A 256 16.06 36.97 -5.00
CA SER A 256 16.48 37.43 -6.32
C SER A 256 16.25 36.42 -7.46
N SER A 257 15.63 35.26 -7.20
CA SER A 257 15.39 34.24 -8.23
C SER A 257 14.02 34.38 -8.89
N ILE A 258 13.90 33.91 -10.14
CA ILE A 258 12.60 33.79 -10.84
C ILE A 258 11.65 32.88 -10.04
N GLU A 259 12.20 31.86 -9.38
CA GLU A 259 11.46 30.94 -8.52
C GLU A 259 10.79 31.64 -7.33
N PHE A 260 11.38 32.73 -6.82
CA PHE A 260 10.73 33.56 -5.79
C PHE A 260 9.52 34.32 -6.33
N LEU A 261 9.54 34.75 -7.60
CA LEU A 261 8.40 35.40 -8.25
C LEU A 261 7.27 34.42 -8.57
N LEU A 262 7.62 33.16 -8.83
CA LEU A 262 6.67 32.06 -9.07
C LEU A 262 6.22 31.36 -7.78
N ALA A 263 6.84 31.69 -6.64
CA ALA A 263 6.51 31.10 -5.36
C ALA A 263 5.08 31.46 -4.97
N SER A 264 4.31 30.45 -4.54
CA SER A 264 2.97 30.67 -4.05
C SER A 264 2.97 31.63 -2.86
N PRO A 265 2.10 32.66 -2.84
CA PRO A 265 1.96 33.55 -1.69
C PRO A 265 1.27 32.85 -0.51
N ASN A 266 0.81 31.60 -0.67
CA ASN A 266 0.11 30.86 0.36
C ASN A 266 1.06 30.49 1.52
N PRO A 267 0.85 31.01 2.74
CA PRO A 267 1.71 30.74 3.89
C PRO A 267 1.62 29.28 4.37
N ASN A 268 0.67 28.49 3.88
CA ASN A 268 0.51 27.08 4.20
C ASN A 268 1.18 26.15 3.16
N GLU A 269 1.79 26.72 2.12
CA GLU A 269 2.55 25.95 1.16
C GLU A 269 4.01 25.80 1.62
N VAL A 270 4.59 24.64 1.34
CA VAL A 270 6.00 24.31 1.59
C VAL A 270 6.56 23.69 0.33
N SER A 271 7.70 24.17 -0.16
CA SER A 271 8.40 23.52 -1.26
C SER A 271 9.35 22.47 -0.71
N VAL A 272 9.02 21.20 -0.90
CA VAL A 272 9.80 20.08 -0.36
C VAL A 272 10.68 19.49 -1.45
N LEU A 273 11.98 19.73 -1.37
CA LEU A 273 12.97 19.05 -2.20
C LEU A 273 13.28 17.69 -1.58
N SER A 274 13.24 16.64 -2.40
CA SER A 274 13.59 15.29 -1.98
C SER A 274 14.81 14.86 -2.78
N ARG A 275 15.75 14.11 -2.19
CA ARG A 275 17.00 13.72 -2.87
C ARG A 275 17.13 12.22 -3.09
N GLY A 276 16.04 11.48 -2.89
CA GLY A 276 15.99 10.03 -3.03
C GLY A 276 16.86 9.30 -2.00
N CYS A 277 16.57 8.01 -1.79
CA CYS A 277 17.45 7.10 -1.07
C CYS A 277 17.40 5.77 -1.80
N SER A 278 18.54 5.29 -2.32
CA SER A 278 18.63 4.07 -3.13
C SER A 278 18.27 2.80 -2.36
N SER A 279 18.15 2.87 -1.03
CA SER A 279 17.84 1.75 -0.16
C SER A 279 16.90 2.19 0.94
N VAL A 280 15.64 1.78 0.86
CA VAL A 280 14.77 1.67 2.03
C VAL A 280 14.30 0.22 2.07
N TYR A 281 15.02 -0.59 2.84
CA TYR A 281 14.59 -1.92 3.23
C TYR A 281 13.28 -1.79 4.01
N LEU A 282 12.17 -2.29 3.45
CA LEU A 282 10.92 -2.47 4.18
C LEU A 282 11.06 -3.75 5.02
N PRO A 283 11.21 -3.67 6.36
CA PRO A 283 11.54 -4.81 7.21
C PRO A 283 10.36 -5.75 7.47
N GLU A 284 9.17 -5.37 6.99
CA GLU A 284 8.03 -6.25 7.01
C GLU A 284 8.27 -7.32 5.97
N LEU A 285 8.73 -8.49 6.41
CA LEU A 285 8.17 -9.82 6.10
C LEU A 285 9.27 -10.89 6.00
N GLY A 286 9.41 -11.71 7.05
CA GLY A 286 10.18 -12.97 6.97
C GLY A 286 9.61 -13.89 5.90
N ARG A 287 10.19 -13.84 4.69
CA ARG A 287 9.69 -14.46 3.45
C ARG A 287 10.77 -15.34 2.79
N SER A 288 10.33 -16.23 1.90
CA SER A 288 11.20 -17.00 1.00
C SER A 288 12.01 -16.06 0.09
N ARG A 289 13.18 -16.53 -0.36
CA ARG A 289 14.17 -15.73 -1.10
C ARG A 289 13.60 -15.03 -2.35
N GLU A 290 12.73 -15.70 -3.10
CA GLU A 290 12.11 -15.16 -4.33
C GLU A 290 11.11 -14.02 -4.05
N THR A 291 10.31 -14.13 -2.99
CA THR A 291 9.39 -13.05 -2.64
C THR A 291 10.12 -11.85 -2.04
N ALA A 292 11.22 -12.11 -1.32
CA ALA A 292 12.04 -11.07 -0.75
C ALA A 292 12.67 -10.18 -1.85
N THR A 293 13.14 -10.76 -2.96
CA THR A 293 13.69 -9.99 -4.09
C THR A 293 12.64 -9.11 -4.76
N VAL A 294 11.46 -9.68 -5.08
CA VAL A 294 10.33 -8.90 -5.61
C VAL A 294 10.00 -7.75 -4.67
N SER A 295 9.83 -8.03 -3.37
CA SER A 295 9.45 -7.01 -2.37
C SER A 295 10.48 -5.90 -2.23
N ALA A 296 11.78 -6.22 -2.28
CA ALA A 296 12.85 -5.24 -2.25
C ALA A 296 12.81 -4.32 -3.49
N GLN A 297 12.66 -4.90 -4.69
CA GLN A 297 12.49 -4.14 -5.93
C GLN A 297 11.21 -3.30 -5.93
N MET A 298 10.13 -3.78 -5.31
CA MET A 298 8.91 -2.97 -5.11
C MET A 298 9.23 -1.74 -4.26
N GLY A 299 9.98 -1.90 -3.16
CA GLY A 299 10.40 -0.79 -2.30
C GLY A 299 11.14 0.30 -3.07
N THR A 300 12.09 -0.09 -3.93
CA THR A 300 12.85 0.84 -4.77
C THR A 300 11.94 1.58 -5.76
N ASN A 301 11.06 0.87 -6.47
CA ASN A 301 10.17 1.50 -7.43
C ASN A 301 9.13 2.40 -6.77
N TYR A 302 8.61 2.03 -5.59
CA TYR A 302 7.75 2.93 -4.80
C TYR A 302 8.49 4.18 -4.34
N ALA A 303 9.75 4.06 -3.91
CA ALA A 303 10.56 5.23 -3.55
C ALA A 303 10.80 6.13 -4.77
N ARG A 304 10.98 5.58 -5.97
CA ARG A 304 11.06 6.34 -7.23
C ARG A 304 9.81 7.19 -7.48
N MET A 305 8.61 6.68 -7.17
CA MET A 305 7.35 7.43 -7.34
C MET A 305 7.20 8.66 -6.43
N GLU A 306 8.06 8.81 -5.41
CA GLU A 306 8.15 10.02 -4.60
C GLU A 306 8.99 11.11 -5.30
N MET A 307 9.79 10.75 -6.31
CA MET A 307 10.79 11.59 -6.96
C MET A 307 10.48 11.88 -8.43
N GLU A 308 9.88 10.90 -9.12
CA GLU A 308 9.62 10.95 -10.55
C GLU A 308 8.77 12.18 -10.91
N GLY A 309 9.29 13.04 -11.79
CA GLY A 309 8.64 14.29 -12.20
C GLY A 309 8.71 15.42 -11.18
N GLN A 310 9.59 15.33 -10.17
CA GLN A 310 9.81 16.43 -9.23
C GLN A 310 10.30 17.69 -9.99
N PRO A 311 9.63 18.84 -9.82
CA PRO A 311 10.10 20.11 -10.37
C PRO A 311 11.45 20.51 -9.78
N ASP A 312 12.22 21.35 -10.48
CA ASP A 312 13.50 21.86 -9.97
C ASP A 312 13.35 22.48 -8.57
N GLY A 313 12.24 23.19 -8.35
CA GLY A 313 11.92 23.81 -7.06
C GLY A 313 11.48 22.87 -5.94
N GLY A 314 11.38 21.56 -6.21
CA GLY A 314 10.81 20.59 -5.30
C GLY A 314 9.29 20.46 -5.45
N TRP A 315 8.70 19.62 -4.62
CA TRP A 315 7.25 19.44 -4.60
C TRP A 315 6.58 20.55 -3.81
N SER A 316 5.63 21.24 -4.42
CA SER A 316 4.68 22.06 -3.68
C SER A 316 3.78 21.16 -2.82
N VAL A 317 3.74 21.45 -1.52
CA VAL A 317 2.92 20.76 -0.53
C VAL A 317 2.05 21.76 0.20
N ASP A 318 0.73 21.68 0.01
CA ASP A 318 -0.24 22.42 0.81
C ASP A 318 -0.55 21.63 2.08
N VAL A 319 -0.15 22.15 3.25
CA VAL A 319 -0.38 21.44 4.53
C VAL A 319 -1.83 21.49 5.01
N THR A 320 -2.64 22.41 4.48
CA THR A 320 -4.07 22.55 4.82
C THR A 320 -4.90 21.58 4.00
N ALA A 321 -4.67 21.58 2.68
CA ALA A 321 -5.34 20.65 1.76
C ALA A 321 -4.72 19.25 1.80
N MET A 322 -3.52 19.10 2.37
CA MET A 322 -2.73 17.85 2.44
C MET A 322 -2.42 17.26 1.06
N THR A 323 -2.13 18.12 0.09
CA THR A 323 -1.93 17.76 -1.32
C THR A 323 -0.48 17.91 -1.77
N CYS A 324 -0.09 17.13 -2.78
CA CYS A 324 1.23 17.19 -3.43
C CYS A 324 1.14 16.73 -4.89
N GLY A 325 2.06 17.19 -5.74
CA GLY A 325 2.13 16.75 -7.13
C GLY A 325 2.70 15.34 -7.36
N CYS A 326 3.24 14.66 -6.34
CA CYS A 326 3.97 13.41 -6.54
C CYS A 326 3.03 12.21 -6.82
N LYS A 327 3.50 11.27 -7.66
CA LYS A 327 2.77 10.02 -7.98
C LYS A 327 2.46 9.18 -6.73
N TYR A 328 3.36 9.19 -5.74
CA TYR A 328 3.14 8.49 -4.47
C TYR A 328 1.91 9.04 -3.71
N TYR A 329 1.75 10.37 -3.64
CA TYR A 329 0.59 11.00 -3.04
C TYR A 329 -0.70 10.59 -3.75
N PHE A 330 -0.70 10.66 -5.08
CA PHE A 330 -1.86 10.28 -5.89
C PHE A 330 -2.43 8.92 -5.46
N LYS A 331 -1.56 7.92 -5.25
CA LYS A 331 -2.01 6.58 -4.85
C LYS A 331 -2.32 6.45 -3.35
N PHE A 332 -1.46 6.95 -2.46
CA PHE A 332 -1.51 6.58 -1.04
C PHE A 332 -2.08 7.66 -0.12
N SER A 333 -2.30 8.88 -0.60
CA SER A 333 -2.72 10.08 0.13
C SER A 333 -1.76 10.54 1.24
N ILE A 334 -0.96 9.66 1.82
CA ILE A 334 0.04 9.96 2.83
C ILE A 334 1.41 9.60 2.30
N TYR A 335 2.31 10.56 2.40
CA TYR A 335 3.61 10.56 1.75
C TYR A 335 4.62 11.31 2.62
N ILE A 336 5.92 11.07 2.35
CA ILE A 336 7.01 11.65 3.14
C ILE A 336 7.02 13.18 3.11
N HIS A 337 6.66 13.81 1.99
CA HIS A 337 6.69 15.28 1.87
C HIS A 337 5.62 15.96 2.75
N LEU A 338 4.41 15.38 2.89
CA LEU A 338 3.38 15.91 3.79
C LEU A 338 3.87 15.94 5.24
N LEU A 339 4.40 14.80 5.71
CA LEU A 339 4.86 14.67 7.08
C LEU A 339 6.03 15.62 7.36
N PHE A 340 6.92 15.80 6.39
CA PHE A 340 8.01 16.76 6.50
C PHE A 340 7.50 18.21 6.52
N ALA A 341 6.61 18.58 5.59
CA ALA A 341 6.02 19.92 5.52
C ALA A 341 5.23 20.29 6.81
N LEU A 342 4.49 19.33 7.38
CA LEU A 342 3.83 19.49 8.67
C LEU A 342 4.83 19.80 9.79
N GLN A 343 5.97 19.10 9.84
CA GLN A 343 7.03 19.39 10.82
C GLN A 343 7.66 20.78 10.62
N VAL A 344 7.87 21.21 9.37
CA VAL A 344 8.39 22.55 9.04
C VAL A 344 7.44 23.63 9.54
N LYS A 345 6.12 23.45 9.34
CA LYS A 345 5.08 24.36 9.83
C LYS A 345 4.68 24.12 11.29
N SER A 346 5.46 23.34 12.04
CA SER A 346 5.25 23.03 13.47
C SER A 346 3.92 22.35 13.81
N HIS A 347 3.32 21.57 12.91
CA HIS A 347 2.11 20.78 13.21
C HIS A 347 2.44 19.48 13.95
N THR A 348 1.59 19.07 14.89
CA THR A 348 1.76 17.86 15.71
C THR A 348 1.33 16.57 14.99
N GLY A 349 0.58 16.69 13.89
CA GLY A 349 0.07 15.57 13.12
C GLY A 349 -0.86 16.01 11.99
N LEU A 350 -1.69 15.08 11.52
CA LEU A 350 -2.72 15.32 10.51
C LEU A 350 -3.96 16.04 11.07
N ASP A 351 -4.01 16.29 12.39
CA ASP A 351 -5.16 16.90 13.06
C ASP A 351 -5.18 18.44 12.97
N GLY A 352 -4.26 19.02 12.19
CA GLY A 352 -4.15 20.47 12.00
C GLY A 352 -3.67 21.24 13.24
N LYS A 353 -3.34 20.56 14.34
CA LYS A 353 -2.88 21.22 15.56
C LYS A 353 -1.43 21.64 15.43
N ARG A 354 -1.13 22.86 15.89
CA ARG A 354 0.23 23.39 15.94
C ARG A 354 0.86 23.13 17.31
N THR A 355 2.16 22.89 17.28
CA THR A 355 3.00 22.77 18.47
C THR A 355 2.99 24.13 19.17
N LEU A 356 2.44 24.18 20.37
CA LEU A 356 2.51 25.37 21.20
C LEU A 356 3.95 25.52 21.70
N VAL A 357 4.63 26.57 21.25
CA VAL A 357 5.96 26.92 21.75
C VAL A 357 5.77 27.75 23.01
N ASN A 358 6.26 27.27 24.15
CA ASN A 358 6.24 28.04 25.38
C ASN A 358 7.28 29.18 25.28
N CYS A 359 6.81 30.42 25.11
CA CYS A 359 7.65 31.61 24.97
C CYS A 359 8.19 32.17 26.30
N THR A 360 8.14 31.43 27.42
CA THR A 360 8.78 31.90 28.65
C THR A 360 10.30 31.86 28.50
N VAL A 361 10.87 33.06 28.31
CA VAL A 361 12.31 33.31 28.33
C VAL A 361 12.90 32.71 29.60
N ALA A 362 13.65 31.63 29.47
CA ALA A 362 14.43 31.07 30.56
C ALA A 362 15.45 32.13 31.01
N ARG A 363 15.13 32.87 32.08
CA ARG A 363 16.09 33.71 32.79
C ARG A 363 17.23 32.81 33.25
N LYS A 364 18.34 32.80 32.50
CA LYS A 364 19.60 32.18 32.93
C LYS A 364 19.97 32.77 34.28
N ARG A 365 19.87 31.98 35.36
CA ARG A 365 20.46 32.32 36.65
C ARG A 365 21.97 32.49 36.45
N ARG A 366 22.47 33.73 36.52
CA ARG A 366 23.89 34.04 36.71
C ARG A 366 24.34 33.32 37.98
N ARG A 367 25.16 32.27 37.86
CA ARG A 367 25.95 31.75 38.97
C ARG A 367 27.11 32.71 39.18
N THR A 368 27.04 33.54 40.21
CA THR A 368 28.18 34.27 40.77
C THR A 368 29.21 33.25 41.27
N ARG A 369 30.42 33.27 40.69
CA ARG A 369 31.59 32.59 41.27
C ARG A 369 32.01 33.40 42.50
N GLN A 370 31.99 32.79 43.68
CA GLN A 370 32.75 33.30 44.83
C GLN A 370 34.18 32.78 44.69
N GLU A 371 35.13 33.71 44.66
CA GLU A 371 36.56 33.46 44.78
C GLU A 371 36.89 33.15 46.25
N THR A 372 37.61 32.06 46.48
CA THR A 372 38.26 31.76 47.77
C THR A 372 39.71 32.27 47.73
N PRO A 373 40.19 32.99 48.77
CA PRO A 373 41.55 33.54 48.79
C PRO A 373 42.59 32.49 49.19
N PRO A 374 43.88 32.73 48.90
CA PRO A 374 44.93 31.74 49.01
C PRO A 374 45.51 31.68 50.43
N TYR A 375 45.93 30.48 50.83
CA TYR A 375 47.03 30.25 51.76
C TYR A 375 48.02 29.29 51.12
#